data_AF-A0AAV5E0M1-F1
#
_entry.id   AF-A0AAV5E0M1-F1
#
_cell.length_a   1.000
_cell.length_b   1.000
_cell.length_c   1.000
_cell.angle_alpha   90.00
_cell.angle_beta   90.00
_cell.angle_gamma   90.00
#
_symmetry.space_group_name_H-M   'P 1'
#
loop_
_entity.id
_entity.type
_entity.pdbx_description
1 polymer ?
#
loop_
_entity_poly.entity_id
_entity_poly.type
_entity_poly.pdbx_seq_one_letter_code
_entity_poly.pdbx_strand_id
1 'polypeptide(L)'
;MTMLDELNLYQPKAEGCRPTDPLLLMQVTEFTCGRFVLGVTWNHGITDGIGVAQFLRAVGELACGSPSPSVVPVRWDPLLPIHPPSIVELVVRPNNPLLVTPIGVTIPLSLINHIKASFRDHSGGHTTCTIFEIVAAILWQCRTRAIISDPDAIALLSFAALLQKWSSAAVQNTSSAAVLEPLLIRRC
;
A
#
# COMPACT_ATOMS: atom_id res chain seq x y z
N MET A 1 28.31 -6.31 -1.01
CA MET A 1 27.29 -6.51 -2.05
C MET A 1 26.05 -7.01 -1.34
N THR A 2 25.02 -6.17 -1.22
CA THR A 2 23.82 -6.54 -0.45
C THR A 2 22.81 -7.21 -1.39
N MET A 3 21.94 -8.07 -0.87
CA MET A 3 20.93 -8.83 -1.64
C MET A 3 20.03 -7.93 -2.53
N LEU A 4 19.98 -6.62 -2.25
CA LEU A 4 19.22 -5.61 -2.97
C LEU A 4 19.90 -5.16 -4.28
N ASP A 5 21.24 -5.27 -4.40
CA ASP A 5 21.96 -4.87 -5.62
C ASP A 5 21.69 -5.82 -6.81
N GLU A 6 21.34 -7.08 -6.51
CA GLU A 6 20.97 -8.12 -7.49
C GLU A 6 19.51 -7.99 -7.97
N LEU A 7 18.65 -7.29 -7.22
CA LEU A 7 17.27 -6.98 -7.61
C LEU A 7 17.22 -5.72 -8.50
N ASN A 8 17.99 -5.73 -9.59
CA ASN A 8 18.01 -4.66 -10.57
C ASN A 8 16.77 -4.72 -11.49
N LEU A 9 15.59 -4.59 -10.88
CA LEU A 9 14.35 -4.30 -11.62
C LEU A 9 14.61 -3.00 -12.40
N TYR A 10 14.27 -2.99 -13.68
CA TYR A 10 14.31 -1.77 -14.50
C TYR A 10 13.53 -0.67 -13.78
N GLN A 11 14.24 0.25 -13.13
CA GLN A 11 13.66 1.46 -12.59
C GLN A 11 13.66 2.48 -13.72
N PRO A 12 12.49 2.86 -14.28
CA PRO A 12 12.45 4.03 -15.14
C PRO A 12 13.07 5.18 -14.34
N LYS A 13 14.00 5.92 -14.97
CA LYS A 13 14.58 7.13 -14.39
C LYS A 13 13.44 8.02 -13.90
N ALA A 14 13.68 8.83 -12.86
CA ALA A 14 12.70 9.69 -12.17
C ALA A 14 12.02 10.78 -13.04
N GLU A 15 12.00 10.62 -14.35
CA GLU A 15 11.13 11.30 -15.30
C GLU A 15 9.82 10.49 -15.35
N GLY A 16 8.67 11.12 -15.12
CA GLY A 16 7.37 10.42 -14.99
C GLY A 16 7.02 9.46 -16.14
N CYS A 17 5.97 8.64 -15.93
CA CYS A 17 5.58 7.58 -16.87
C CYS A 17 5.41 8.11 -18.31
N ARG A 18 6.21 7.57 -19.22
CA ARG A 18 6.11 7.81 -20.66
C ARG A 18 5.07 6.87 -21.28
N PRO A 19 4.41 7.26 -22.38
CA PRO A 19 3.45 6.39 -23.08
C PRO A 19 4.01 5.04 -23.54
N THR A 20 5.33 4.96 -23.70
CA THR A 20 6.05 3.75 -24.12
C THR A 20 6.52 2.88 -22.95
N ASP A 21 6.34 3.34 -21.70
CA ASP A 21 6.80 2.57 -20.54
C ASP A 21 5.95 1.31 -20.37
N PRO A 22 6.57 0.16 -20.05
CA PRO A 22 5.83 -1.06 -19.79
C PRO A 22 4.86 -0.89 -18.62
N LEU A 23 3.61 -1.30 -18.81
CA LEU A 23 2.57 -1.22 -17.77
C LEU A 23 2.80 -2.23 -16.64
N LEU A 24 3.49 -3.33 -16.93
CA LEU A 24 3.83 -4.41 -16.01
C LEU A 24 5.15 -5.05 -16.44
N LEU A 25 6.06 -5.28 -15.50
CA LEU A 25 7.25 -6.10 -15.64
C LEU A 25 7.28 -7.14 -14.51
N MET A 26 7.70 -8.35 -14.84
CA MET A 26 7.94 -9.42 -13.89
C MET A 26 9.34 -9.98 -14.12
N GLN A 27 10.12 -10.13 -13.05
CA GLN A 27 11.48 -10.64 -13.07
C GLN A 27 11.60 -11.80 -12.08
N VAL A 28 12.09 -12.95 -12.54
CA VAL A 28 12.48 -14.06 -11.68
C VAL A 28 13.99 -14.01 -11.52
N THR A 29 14.46 -13.92 -10.27
CA THR A 29 15.88 -13.97 -9.91
C THR A 29 16.14 -15.26 -9.18
N GLU A 30 16.83 -16.20 -9.83
CA GLU A 30 17.23 -17.46 -9.23
C GLU A 30 18.60 -17.31 -8.56
N PHE A 31 18.71 -17.80 -7.33
CA PHE A 31 19.93 -17.84 -6.55
C PHE A 31 20.65 -19.16 -6.78
N THR A 32 21.97 -19.17 -6.61
CA THR A 32 22.81 -20.36 -6.75
C THR A 32 22.41 -21.53 -5.86
N CYS A 33 21.62 -21.30 -4.80
CA CYS A 33 21.05 -22.33 -3.93
C CYS A 33 19.72 -22.92 -4.44
N GLY A 34 19.30 -22.61 -5.67
CA GLY A 34 18.05 -23.07 -6.29
C GLY A 34 16.78 -22.41 -5.73
N ARG A 35 16.92 -21.36 -4.91
CA ARG A 35 15.80 -20.52 -4.47
C ARG A 35 15.60 -19.39 -5.47
N PHE A 36 14.44 -18.76 -5.48
CA PHE A 36 14.19 -17.61 -6.34
C PHE A 36 13.42 -16.50 -5.65
N VAL A 37 13.50 -15.30 -6.20
CA VAL A 37 12.66 -14.14 -5.89
C VAL A 37 11.94 -13.70 -7.16
N LEU A 38 10.63 -13.47 -7.04
CA LEU A 38 9.82 -12.84 -8.08
C LEU A 38 9.67 -11.34 -7.77
N GLY A 39 10.29 -10.49 -8.58
CA GLY A 39 10.11 -9.04 -8.55
C GLY A 39 9.03 -8.61 -9.55
N VAL A 40 8.16 -7.69 -9.14
CA VAL A 40 7.06 -7.18 -9.97
C VAL A 40 7.04 -5.66 -9.90
N THR A 41 6.99 -5.01 -11.05
CA THR A 41 6.86 -3.56 -11.17
C THR A 41 5.70 -3.25 -12.11
N TRP A 42 4.84 -2.31 -11.74
CA TRP A 42 3.67 -1.97 -12.54
C TRP A 42 3.37 -0.49 -12.49
N ASN A 43 2.65 0.00 -13.49
CA ASN A 43 2.10 1.35 -13.49
C ASN A 43 0.90 1.41 -12.54
N HIS A 44 0.97 2.20 -11.46
CA HIS A 44 -0.11 2.28 -10.47
C HIS A 44 -1.45 2.78 -11.06
N GLY A 45 -1.44 3.41 -12.24
CA GLY A 45 -2.66 3.82 -12.96
C GLY A 45 -3.45 2.66 -13.56
N ILE A 46 -2.85 1.48 -13.74
CA ILE A 46 -3.57 0.30 -14.27
C ILE A 46 -4.17 -0.59 -13.17
N THR A 47 -3.58 -0.57 -11.97
CA THR A 47 -4.08 -1.34 -10.84
C THR A 47 -3.63 -0.78 -9.49
N ASP A 48 -4.52 -0.88 -8.50
CA ASP A 48 -4.20 -0.71 -7.08
C ASP A 48 -3.52 -1.96 -6.47
N GLY A 49 -3.19 -1.87 -5.18
CA GLY A 49 -2.53 -2.93 -4.42
C GLY A 49 -3.31 -4.25 -4.35
N ILE A 50 -4.65 -4.21 -4.38
CA ILE A 50 -5.47 -5.43 -4.37
C ILE A 50 -5.47 -6.06 -5.74
N GLY A 51 -5.66 -5.27 -6.80
CA GLY A 51 -5.68 -5.79 -8.16
C GLY A 51 -4.36 -6.47 -8.54
N VAL A 52 -3.19 -5.92 -8.13
CA VAL A 52 -1.91 -6.60 -8.36
C VAL A 52 -1.78 -7.88 -7.52
N ALA A 53 -2.31 -7.91 -6.29
CA ALA A 53 -2.29 -9.13 -5.47
C ALA A 53 -3.20 -10.23 -6.06
N GLN A 54 -4.36 -9.87 -6.60
CA GLN A 54 -5.24 -10.80 -7.31
C GLN A 54 -4.58 -11.31 -8.60
N PHE A 55 -3.93 -10.44 -9.36
CA PHE A 55 -3.15 -10.81 -10.54
C PHE A 55 -2.05 -11.82 -10.20
N LEU A 56 -1.25 -11.55 -9.15
CA LEU A 56 -0.17 -12.46 -8.75
C LEU A 56 -0.70 -13.80 -8.21
N ARG A 57 -1.85 -13.79 -7.54
CA ARG A 57 -2.55 -15.03 -7.19
C ARG A 57 -2.92 -15.84 -8.44
N ALA A 58 -3.53 -15.20 -9.44
CA ALA A 58 -3.90 -15.86 -10.68
C ALA A 58 -2.68 -16.45 -11.42
N VAL A 59 -1.57 -15.70 -11.48
CA VAL A 59 -0.31 -16.20 -12.03
C VAL A 59 0.17 -17.43 -11.27
N GLY A 60 0.15 -17.40 -9.94
CA GLY A 60 0.52 -18.55 -9.10
C GLY A 60 -0.38 -19.77 -9.31
N GLU A 61 -1.69 -19.57 -9.38
CA GLU A 61 -2.66 -20.64 -9.64
C GLU A 61 -2.43 -21.32 -10.99
N LEU A 62 -2.25 -20.52 -12.05
CA LEU A 62 -1.98 -21.03 -13.40
C LEU A 62 -0.62 -21.72 -13.49
N ALA A 63 0.42 -21.17 -12.84
CA ALA A 63 1.74 -21.80 -12.77
C ALA A 63 1.71 -23.16 -12.04
N CYS A 64 0.80 -23.33 -11.07
CA CYS A 64 0.57 -24.58 -10.36
C CYS A 64 -0.38 -25.55 -11.11
N GLY A 65 -0.82 -25.23 -12.33
CA GLY A 65 -1.64 -26.11 -13.16
C GLY A 65 -3.15 -25.96 -12.96
N SER A 66 -3.62 -24.89 -12.27
CA SER A 66 -5.05 -24.57 -12.25
C SER A 66 -5.54 -24.29 -13.68
N PRO A 67 -6.74 -24.78 -14.08
CA PRO A 67 -7.28 -24.54 -15.42
C PRO A 67 -7.70 -23.08 -15.64
N SER A 68 -7.96 -22.33 -14.56
CA SER A 68 -8.38 -20.93 -14.60
C SER A 68 -8.06 -20.21 -13.28
N PRO A 69 -8.00 -18.87 -13.26
CA PRO A 69 -7.93 -18.11 -12.01
C PRO A 69 -9.19 -18.28 -11.15
N SER A 70 -9.02 -18.29 -9.82
CA SER A 70 -10.14 -18.32 -8.86
C SER A 70 -10.96 -17.03 -8.84
N VAL A 71 -10.32 -15.91 -9.17
CA VAL A 71 -10.98 -14.60 -9.31
C VAL A 71 -10.97 -14.24 -10.79
N VAL A 72 -12.17 -14.19 -11.40
CA VAL A 72 -12.31 -13.83 -12.81
C VAL A 72 -11.98 -12.34 -12.98
N PRO A 73 -11.00 -11.98 -13.83
CA PRO A 73 -10.69 -10.58 -14.10
C PRO A 73 -11.90 -9.88 -14.72
N VAL A 74 -12.33 -8.77 -14.12
CA VAL A 74 -13.37 -7.90 -14.67
C VAL A 74 -12.69 -6.71 -15.33
N ARG A 75 -12.95 -6.50 -16.63
CA ARG A 75 -12.42 -5.34 -17.34
C ARG A 75 -13.09 -4.08 -16.80
N TRP A 76 -12.31 -3.02 -16.63
CA TRP A 76 -12.83 -1.69 -16.30
C TRP A 76 -13.96 -1.29 -17.25
N ASP A 77 -15.10 -0.88 -16.68
CA ASP A 77 -16.22 -0.29 -17.41
C ASP A 77 -16.16 1.25 -17.24
N PRO A 78 -15.98 2.02 -18.34
CA PRO A 78 -15.98 3.48 -18.32
C PRO A 78 -17.25 4.13 -17.73
N LEU A 79 -18.33 3.36 -17.59
CA LEU A 79 -19.59 3.80 -17.00
C LEU A 79 -19.60 3.76 -15.47
N LEU A 80 -18.56 3.20 -14.83
CA LEU A 80 -18.42 3.23 -13.38
C LEU A 80 -18.08 4.65 -12.91
N PRO A 81 -18.76 5.16 -11.86
CA PRO A 81 -18.59 6.53 -11.42
C PRO A 81 -17.14 6.79 -10.99
N ILE A 82 -16.47 7.69 -11.70
CA ILE A 82 -15.21 8.29 -11.29
C ILE A 82 -15.54 9.21 -10.11
N HIS A 83 -15.03 8.90 -8.92
CA HIS A 83 -15.21 9.76 -7.76
C HIS A 83 -14.60 11.16 -8.03
N PRO A 84 -15.24 12.24 -7.54
CA PRO A 84 -14.84 13.60 -7.89
C PRO A 84 -13.40 13.93 -7.42
N PRO A 85 -12.68 14.77 -8.17
CA PRO A 85 -11.22 14.99 -8.05
C PRO A 85 -10.75 15.78 -6.81
N SER A 86 -11.52 15.82 -5.71
CA SER A 86 -11.34 16.82 -4.65
C SER A 86 -10.26 16.52 -3.61
N ILE A 87 -9.67 15.31 -3.58
CA ILE A 87 -8.68 14.92 -2.54
C ILE A 87 -7.25 14.75 -3.11
N VAL A 88 -7.09 14.78 -4.43
CA VAL A 88 -5.81 14.48 -5.10
C VAL A 88 -4.78 15.60 -4.92
N GLU A 89 -5.21 16.86 -4.71
CA GLU A 89 -4.28 17.99 -4.62
C GLU A 89 -3.42 18.03 -3.35
N LEU A 90 -3.84 17.37 -2.25
CA LEU A 90 -3.09 17.48 -0.98
C LEU A 90 -1.83 16.59 -0.91
N VAL A 91 -1.66 15.62 -1.82
CA VAL A 91 -0.61 14.60 -1.73
C VAL A 91 0.49 14.73 -2.80
N VAL A 92 0.29 15.54 -3.85
CA VAL A 92 1.15 15.53 -5.05
C VAL A 92 2.40 16.43 -4.97
N ARG A 93 2.69 17.13 -3.87
CA ARG A 93 3.96 17.89 -3.77
C ARG A 93 4.93 17.36 -2.72
N PRO A 94 5.86 16.51 -3.15
CA PRO A 94 7.27 16.74 -2.89
C PRO A 94 7.96 17.10 -4.21
N ASN A 95 8.30 18.38 -4.39
CA ASN A 95 9.06 18.89 -5.54
C ASN A 95 10.53 18.40 -5.57
N ASN A 96 10.88 17.37 -4.80
CA ASN A 96 12.21 16.79 -4.78
C ASN A 96 12.08 15.26 -4.75
N PRO A 97 12.85 14.53 -5.57
CA PRO A 97 13.06 13.11 -5.36
C PRO A 97 13.83 12.95 -4.05
N LEU A 98 13.11 12.91 -2.93
CA LEU A 98 13.70 12.57 -1.66
C LEU A 98 14.21 11.13 -1.80
N LEU A 99 15.51 10.95 -1.62
CA LEU A 99 16.10 9.63 -1.36
C LEU A 99 15.46 9.11 -0.06
N VAL A 100 14.34 8.40 -0.21
CA VAL A 100 13.69 7.71 0.90
C VAL A 100 14.45 6.41 1.09
N THR A 101 15.28 6.34 2.12
CA THR A 101 15.86 5.06 2.54
C THR A 101 14.76 4.22 3.18
N PRO A 102 14.42 3.04 2.64
CA PRO A 102 13.43 2.18 3.25
C PRO A 102 13.98 1.66 4.59
N ILE A 103 13.19 1.84 5.66
CA ILE A 103 13.50 1.31 6.98
C ILE A 103 12.45 0.25 7.30
N GLY A 104 12.90 -0.98 7.54
CA GLY A 104 12.06 -2.05 8.05
C GLY A 104 11.85 -1.88 9.56
N VAL A 105 10.59 -1.80 10.00
CA VAL A 105 10.23 -1.75 11.43
C VAL A 105 9.42 -2.99 11.77
N THR A 106 9.91 -3.76 12.74
CA THR A 106 9.17 -4.91 13.29
C THR A 106 8.46 -4.51 14.57
N ILE A 107 7.14 -4.65 14.59
CA ILE A 107 6.32 -4.39 15.77
C ILE A 107 5.90 -5.73 16.39
N PRO A 108 6.32 -6.04 17.63
CA PRO A 108 5.96 -7.31 18.27
C PRO A 108 4.45 -7.46 18.46
N LEU A 109 3.92 -8.66 18.23
CA LEU A 109 2.50 -8.95 18.45
C LEU A 109 2.12 -8.79 19.93
N SER A 110 3.03 -9.07 20.85
CA SER A 110 2.84 -8.84 22.29
C SER A 110 2.55 -7.37 22.60
N LEU A 111 3.25 -6.44 21.96
CA LEU A 111 3.02 -5.01 22.10
C LEU A 111 1.65 -4.61 21.54
N ILE A 112 1.29 -5.12 20.35
CA ILE A 112 -0.03 -4.88 19.75
C ILE A 112 -1.15 -5.36 20.68
N ASN A 113 -1.02 -6.57 21.23
CA ASN A 113 -1.99 -7.14 22.16
C ASN A 113 -2.09 -6.33 23.46
N HIS A 114 -0.95 -5.87 23.98
CA HIS A 114 -0.91 -5.02 25.16
C HIS A 114 -1.66 -3.71 24.94
N ILE A 115 -1.36 -2.99 23.86
CA ILE A 115 -2.04 -1.73 23.52
C ILE A 115 -3.54 -1.95 23.30
N LYS A 116 -3.91 -3.04 22.62
CA LYS A 116 -5.33 -3.38 22.38
C LYS A 116 -6.08 -3.65 23.69
N ALA A 117 -5.45 -4.34 24.64
CA ALA A 117 -6.01 -4.57 25.97
C ALA A 117 -6.16 -3.25 26.73
N SER A 118 -5.10 -2.44 26.82
CA SER A 118 -5.15 -1.14 27.49
C SER A 118 -6.21 -0.22 26.88
N PHE A 119 -6.34 -0.14 25.55
CA PHE A 119 -7.36 0.69 24.90
C PHE A 119 -8.78 0.25 25.26
N ARG A 120 -9.02 -1.05 25.27
CA ARG A 120 -10.33 -1.62 25.64
C ARG A 120 -10.67 -1.30 27.09
N ASP A 121 -9.70 -1.41 28.00
CA ASP A 121 -9.90 -1.13 29.42
C ASP A 121 -10.22 0.36 29.66
N HIS A 122 -9.49 1.27 29.02
CA HIS A 122 -9.75 2.72 29.11
C HIS A 122 -11.10 3.13 28.49
N SER A 123 -11.59 2.38 27.51
CA SER A 123 -12.88 2.63 26.86
C SER A 123 -14.06 1.95 27.57
N GLY A 124 -13.84 1.41 28.77
CA GLY A 124 -14.86 0.66 29.52
C GLY A 124 -15.38 -0.56 28.77
N GLY A 125 -14.61 -1.13 27.84
CA GLY A 125 -14.98 -2.28 27.03
C GLY A 125 -15.89 -1.99 25.83
N HIS A 126 -16.30 -0.75 25.59
CA HIS A 126 -17.32 -0.41 24.57
C HIS A 126 -16.75 -0.23 23.16
N THR A 127 -15.44 0.01 23.02
CA THR A 127 -14.79 0.23 21.73
C THR A 127 -13.60 -0.69 21.55
N THR A 128 -13.28 -0.99 20.29
CA THR A 128 -12.13 -1.80 19.92
C THR A 128 -11.31 -1.08 18.87
N CYS A 129 -10.01 -1.34 18.86
CA CYS A 129 -9.11 -0.88 17.81
C CYS A 129 -8.59 -2.07 17.00
N THR A 130 -8.32 -1.80 15.73
CA THR A 130 -7.73 -2.70 14.76
C THR A 130 -6.21 -2.72 14.90
N ILE A 131 -5.58 -3.79 14.41
CA ILE A 131 -4.10 -3.85 14.35
C ILE A 131 -3.56 -2.71 13.49
N PHE A 132 -4.27 -2.37 12.39
CA PHE A 132 -3.90 -1.27 11.52
C PHE A 132 -3.86 0.07 12.27
N GLU A 133 -4.92 0.43 13.02
CA GLU A 133 -4.97 1.67 13.79
C GLU A 133 -3.83 1.75 14.81
N ILE A 134 -3.56 0.64 15.53
CA ILE A 134 -2.46 0.58 16.50
C ILE A 134 -1.12 0.81 15.81
N VAL A 135 -0.83 0.07 14.73
CA VAL A 135 0.44 0.17 14.00
C VAL A 135 0.61 1.55 13.37
N ALA A 136 -0.44 2.08 12.73
CA ALA A 136 -0.43 3.41 12.15
C ALA A 136 -0.16 4.49 13.20
N ALA A 137 -0.81 4.39 14.37
CA ALA A 137 -0.58 5.31 15.48
C ALA A 137 0.85 5.23 16.03
N ILE A 138 1.40 4.02 16.23
CA ILE A 138 2.79 3.84 16.68
C ILE A 138 3.76 4.48 15.68
N LEU A 139 3.64 4.16 14.39
CA LEU A 139 4.52 4.69 13.34
C LEU A 139 4.41 6.20 13.23
N TRP A 140 3.18 6.75 13.24
CA TRP A 140 2.94 8.18 13.21
C TRP A 140 3.57 8.89 14.41
N GLN A 141 3.35 8.39 15.63
CA GLN A 141 3.92 8.97 16.84
C GLN A 141 5.46 8.93 16.84
N CYS A 142 6.04 7.78 16.49
CA CYS A 142 7.49 7.62 16.42
C CYS A 142 8.10 8.55 15.37
N ARG A 143 7.54 8.59 14.16
CA ARG A 143 8.03 9.47 13.08
C ARG A 143 7.88 10.95 13.44
N THR A 144 6.74 11.33 14.00
CA THR A 144 6.48 12.71 14.43
C THR A 144 7.48 13.15 15.51
N ARG A 145 7.77 12.31 16.50
CA ARG A 145 8.81 12.60 17.51
C ARG A 145 10.23 12.69 16.94
N ALA A 146 10.54 11.88 15.92
CA ALA A 146 11.87 11.86 15.35
C ALA A 146 12.18 13.05 14.43
N ILE A 147 11.17 13.60 13.74
CA ILE A 147 11.38 14.56 12.64
C ILE A 147 10.82 15.95 12.97
N ILE A 148 9.75 16.03 13.77
CA ILE A 148 9.07 17.30 14.07
C ILE A 148 9.48 17.77 15.47
N SER A 149 10.36 18.78 15.48
CA SER A 149 10.85 19.42 16.72
C SER A 149 9.97 20.59 17.17
N ASP A 150 9.30 21.27 16.24
CA ASP A 150 8.36 22.35 16.52
C ASP A 150 7.04 21.75 17.04
N PRO A 151 6.60 22.07 18.27
CA PRO A 151 5.35 21.56 18.83
C PRO A 151 4.10 22.05 18.10
N ASP A 152 4.15 23.20 17.42
CA ASP A 152 3.00 23.79 16.72
C ASP A 152 2.87 23.28 15.26
N ALA A 153 3.88 22.56 14.76
CA ALA A 153 3.89 22.02 13.42
C ALA A 153 2.87 20.86 13.26
N ILE A 154 2.18 20.86 12.12
CA ILE A 154 1.16 19.85 11.79
C ILE A 154 1.82 18.54 11.37
N ALA A 155 1.41 17.43 12.00
CA ALA A 155 1.83 16.08 11.63
C ALA A 155 0.68 15.32 10.94
N LEU A 156 0.72 15.24 9.61
CA LEU A 156 -0.31 14.53 8.83
C LEU A 156 -0.09 13.00 8.83
N LEU A 157 -1.17 12.23 9.04
CA LEU A 157 -1.21 10.80 8.77
C LEU A 157 -2.19 10.55 7.61
N SER A 158 -1.70 9.96 6.53
CA SER A 158 -2.51 9.58 5.37
C SER A 158 -2.37 8.09 5.10
N PHE A 159 -3.47 7.44 4.73
CA PHE A 159 -3.48 6.05 4.32
C PHE A 159 -4.47 5.81 3.18
N ALA A 160 -4.21 4.77 2.38
CA ALA A 160 -5.12 4.34 1.34
C ALA A 160 -6.30 3.57 1.96
N ALA A 161 -7.51 3.98 1.64
CA ALA A 161 -8.76 3.32 2.02
C ALA A 161 -9.40 2.67 0.79
N LEU A 162 -9.96 1.48 1.02
CA LEU A 162 -10.67 0.73 -0.01
C LEU A 162 -12.09 1.24 -0.18
N LEU A 163 -12.44 1.69 -1.39
CA LEU A 163 -13.81 2.11 -1.69
C LEU A 163 -14.77 0.94 -1.94
N GLN A 164 -14.24 -0.26 -2.23
CA GLN A 164 -15.03 -1.45 -2.57
C GLN A 164 -16.03 -1.87 -1.49
N LYS A 165 -15.86 -1.40 -0.24
CA LYS A 165 -16.80 -1.66 0.86
C LYS A 165 -18.12 -0.88 0.75
N TRP A 166 -18.19 0.11 -0.14
CA TRP A 166 -19.33 1.03 -0.31
C TRP A 166 -20.07 0.85 -1.64
N SER A 167 -19.69 -0.14 -2.44
CA SER A 167 -20.25 -0.42 -3.76
C SER A 167 -20.63 -1.90 -3.91
N SER A 168 -21.64 -2.17 -4.72
CA SER A 168 -22.17 -3.50 -5.04
C SER A 168 -21.08 -4.51 -5.43
N ALA A 169 -21.35 -5.81 -5.28
CA ALA A 169 -20.43 -6.92 -5.55
C ALA A 169 -19.68 -6.87 -6.90
N ALA A 170 -20.23 -6.19 -7.92
CA ALA A 170 -19.60 -5.99 -9.23
C ALA A 170 -18.33 -5.09 -9.21
N VAL A 171 -18.16 -4.24 -8.19
CA VAL A 171 -17.03 -3.30 -8.05
C VAL A 171 -15.89 -3.90 -7.21
N GLN A 172 -16.10 -5.06 -6.58
CA GLN A 172 -15.08 -5.74 -5.76
C GLN A 172 -13.93 -6.33 -6.58
N ASN A 173 -14.11 -6.45 -7.91
CA ASN A 173 -13.14 -7.03 -8.83
C ASN A 173 -12.57 -6.01 -9.82
N THR A 174 -12.84 -4.72 -9.62
CA THR A 174 -12.26 -3.66 -10.46
C THR A 174 -10.91 -3.24 -9.88
N SER A 175 -9.92 -3.12 -10.76
CA SER A 175 -8.52 -2.90 -10.40
C SER A 175 -8.19 -1.47 -9.97
N SER A 176 -9.14 -0.54 -9.95
CA SER A 176 -8.86 0.87 -9.70
C SER A 176 -9.89 1.52 -8.78
N ALA A 177 -9.68 1.43 -7.45
CA ALA A 177 -10.27 2.42 -6.52
C ALA A 177 -9.56 2.43 -5.15
N ALA A 178 -8.52 3.25 -5.02
CA ALA A 178 -7.98 3.65 -3.71
C ALA A 178 -8.21 5.15 -3.50
N VAL A 179 -8.88 5.53 -2.41
CA VAL A 179 -8.95 6.92 -1.94
C VAL A 179 -7.95 7.10 -0.81
N LEU A 180 -7.20 8.20 -0.85
CA LEU A 180 -6.35 8.60 0.27
C LEU A 180 -7.21 9.37 1.27
N GLU A 181 -7.34 8.88 2.48
CA GLU A 181 -8.02 9.59 3.57
C GLU A 181 -6.97 10.28 4.45
N PRO A 182 -6.93 11.63 4.48
CA PRO A 182 -6.07 12.36 5.40
C PRO A 182 -6.72 12.47 6.77
N LEU A 183 -6.05 11.97 7.81
CA LEU A 183 -6.39 12.28 9.20
C LEU A 183 -5.45 13.38 9.71
N LEU A 184 -6.03 14.55 9.99
CA LEU A 184 -5.34 15.65 10.65
C LEU A 184 -5.36 15.42 12.16
N ILE A 185 -4.25 14.93 12.72
CA ILE A 185 -4.12 14.72 14.16
C ILE A 185 -3.14 15.78 14.69
N ARG A 186 -3.65 16.74 15.47
CA ARG A 186 -2.78 17.65 16.22
C ARG A 186 -2.23 16.90 17.43
N ARG A 187 -0.96 17.14 17.78
CA ARG A 187 -0.44 16.68 19.08
C ARG A 187 -1.30 17.30 20.18
N CYS A 188 -1.73 16.48 21.14
CA CYS A 188 -2.12 16.96 22.46
C CYS A 188 -0.86 17.27 23.27
#